data_AF-A0A7W3P933-F1
#
_entry.id   AF-A0A7W3P933-F1
#
_cell.length_a   1.000
_cell.length_b   1.000
_cell.length_c   1.000
_cell.angle_alpha   90.00
_cell.angle_beta   90.00
_cell.angle_gamma   90.00
#
_symmetry.space_group_name_H-M   'P 1'
#
loop_
_entity.id
_entity.type
_entity.pdbx_description
1 polymer ?
#
loop_
_entity_poly.entity_id
_entity_poly.type
_entity_poly.pdbx_seq_one_letter_code
_entity_poly.pdbx_strand_id
1 'polypeptide(L)'
;MRHVAVLVLLLVAGCSPEGDGPAPVGPSSTRNATVAPPGPSDVVHDPGAQLLDVRVSGRPGRRTVTSAWLLGRRRAIASSDDGFATTTYVRWSTRTARRYLARPQDARSAVGGRFGMAGLLAWAVPYVASPGRPRVAELGGGDGATLFPFEAVSRSDGYGWRSVEVPLVDGERGYVSGGVVLPDGRLLVLLDHWSGDRGGHPSPVWHGLWASRDEDWSSYAPLRPHVPGQEPAPEGSTWTGLSGASGRDGVAWLTSWDDRVYVSRDGVRWREMRVR
;
A
#
# COMPACT_ATOMS: atom_id res chain seq x y z
N MET A 1 -28.77 -40.67 -33.46
CA MET A 1 -29.71 -39.61 -33.88
C MET A 1 -29.08 -38.28 -33.46
N ARG A 2 -28.18 -37.65 -34.22
CA ARG A 2 -28.24 -36.93 -35.51
C ARG A 2 -29.13 -35.67 -35.53
N HIS A 3 -28.52 -34.59 -36.06
CA HIS A 3 -28.99 -33.23 -36.42
C HIS A 3 -28.62 -32.17 -35.35
N VAL A 4 -27.62 -31.27 -35.49
CA VAL A 4 -27.13 -30.42 -36.59
C VAL A 4 -28.26 -29.69 -37.31
N ALA A 5 -28.47 -28.42 -36.93
CA ALA A 5 -29.23 -27.44 -37.71
C ALA A 5 -28.30 -26.26 -38.02
N VAL A 6 -27.85 -26.26 -39.28
CA VAL A 6 -27.17 -25.18 -39.98
C VAL A 6 -28.27 -24.26 -40.51
N LEU A 7 -28.15 -22.94 -40.32
CA LEU A 7 -28.93 -21.96 -41.08
C LEU A 7 -28.00 -21.24 -42.05
N VAL A 8 -28.15 -21.59 -43.32
CA VAL A 8 -27.64 -20.88 -44.49
C VAL A 8 -28.67 -19.81 -44.84
N LEU A 9 -28.24 -18.56 -45.08
CA LEU A 9 -29.03 -17.61 -45.85
C LEU A 9 -28.24 -17.17 -47.08
N LEU A 10 -28.91 -17.33 -48.23
CA LEU A 10 -28.43 -17.13 -49.58
C LEU A 10 -28.43 -15.65 -50.00
N LEU A 11 -27.51 -15.35 -50.91
CA LEU A 11 -27.29 -14.10 -51.62
C LEU A 11 -28.55 -13.56 -52.33
N VAL A 12 -28.61 -12.22 -52.44
CA VAL A 12 -29.08 -11.55 -53.65
C VAL A 12 -27.99 -10.60 -54.13
N ALA A 13 -27.48 -10.88 -55.33
CA ALA A 13 -26.58 -10.03 -56.07
C ALA A 13 -27.37 -8.89 -56.74
N GLY A 14 -26.91 -7.65 -56.56
CA GLY A 14 -27.32 -6.50 -57.35
C GLY A 14 -26.07 -5.82 -57.88
N CYS A 15 -25.78 -6.01 -59.17
CA CYS A 15 -24.80 -5.22 -59.91
C CYS A 15 -25.41 -3.86 -60.25
N SER A 16 -24.69 -2.78 -59.99
CA SER A 16 -24.89 -1.48 -60.65
C SER A 16 -23.57 -0.70 -60.67
N PRO A 17 -23.37 0.14 -61.70
CA PRO A 17 -22.06 0.46 -62.26
C PRO A 17 -21.35 1.61 -61.55
N GLU A 18 -20.03 1.64 -61.78
CA GLU A 18 -19.09 2.70 -61.43
C GLU A 18 -19.64 4.11 -61.71
N GLY A 19 -19.78 4.90 -60.65
CA GLY A 19 -19.83 6.34 -60.72
C GLY A 19 -18.58 6.89 -60.03
N ASP A 20 -17.75 7.63 -60.77
CA ASP A 20 -16.63 8.41 -60.26
C ASP A 20 -17.13 9.46 -59.25
N GLY A 21 -17.20 9.05 -57.98
CA GLY A 21 -17.45 9.93 -56.85
C GLY A 21 -16.15 10.40 -56.22
N PRO A 22 -16.09 11.63 -55.67
CA PRO A 22 -14.89 12.14 -55.01
C PRO A 22 -14.46 11.20 -53.88
N ALA A 23 -13.15 10.99 -53.78
CA ALA A 23 -12.55 10.06 -52.81
C ALA A 23 -13.19 10.21 -51.42
N PRO A 24 -13.54 9.10 -50.74
CA PRO A 24 -14.10 9.18 -49.39
C PRO A 24 -13.09 9.90 -48.50
N VAL A 25 -13.52 11.01 -47.91
CA VAL A 25 -12.82 11.66 -46.81
C VAL A 25 -12.69 10.59 -45.73
N GLY A 26 -11.50 9.98 -45.63
CA GLY A 26 -11.22 8.96 -44.64
C GLY A 26 -11.58 9.50 -43.26
N PRO A 27 -12.01 8.63 -42.31
CA PRO A 27 -12.36 9.07 -40.97
C PRO A 27 -11.20 9.92 -40.45
N SER A 28 -11.48 11.19 -40.18
CA SER A 28 -10.52 12.08 -39.53
C SER A 28 -10.11 11.36 -38.26
N SER A 29 -8.87 10.85 -38.24
CA SER A 29 -8.28 10.29 -37.04
C SER A 29 -8.21 11.43 -36.04
N THR A 30 -9.23 11.53 -35.19
CA THR A 30 -9.18 12.28 -33.95
C THR A 30 -8.09 11.60 -33.15
N ARG A 31 -6.86 12.07 -33.33
CA ARG A 31 -5.71 11.68 -32.56
C ARG A 31 -6.09 12.01 -31.12
N ASN A 32 -6.51 10.98 -30.36
CA ASN A 32 -6.87 11.12 -28.96
C ASN A 32 -5.77 11.94 -28.31
N ALA A 33 -6.12 13.15 -27.86
CA ALA A 33 -5.16 14.03 -27.22
C ALA A 33 -4.58 13.25 -26.05
N THR A 34 -3.28 12.94 -26.13
CA THR A 34 -2.58 12.23 -25.06
C THR A 34 -2.65 13.12 -23.84
N VAL A 35 -3.61 12.84 -22.94
CA VAL A 35 -3.79 13.61 -21.73
C VAL A 35 -2.47 13.52 -20.97
N ALA A 36 -1.86 14.68 -20.83
CA ALA A 36 -0.67 14.92 -20.06
C ALA A 36 -0.81 14.23 -18.68
N PRO A 37 0.09 13.30 -18.28
CA PRO A 37 0.07 12.76 -16.92
C PRO A 37 0.21 13.90 -15.91
N PRO A 38 -0.49 13.80 -14.75
CA PRO A 38 -0.55 14.87 -13.77
C PRO A 38 0.85 15.24 -13.25
N GLY A 39 1.05 16.53 -13.03
CA GLY A 39 2.26 17.14 -12.54
C GLY A 39 2.24 17.44 -11.04
N PRO A 40 3.32 18.04 -10.53
CA PRO A 40 3.50 18.42 -9.12
C PRO A 40 2.36 19.25 -8.55
N SER A 41 2.03 20.34 -9.25
CA SER A 41 0.97 21.29 -8.88
C SER A 41 -0.40 20.63 -8.87
N ASP A 42 -0.61 19.59 -9.68
CA ASP A 42 -1.87 18.86 -9.70
C ASP A 42 -2.05 18.01 -8.44
N VAL A 43 -0.98 17.55 -7.78
CA VAL A 43 -1.10 16.82 -6.50
C VAL A 43 -1.37 17.78 -5.36
N VAL A 44 -0.65 18.89 -5.31
CA VAL A 44 -0.74 19.88 -4.22
C VAL A 44 -2.08 20.64 -4.25
N HIS A 45 -2.65 20.86 -5.43
CA HIS A 45 -3.88 21.64 -5.59
C HIS A 45 -5.14 20.82 -5.85
N ASP A 46 -5.05 19.48 -5.89
CA ASP A 46 -6.23 18.63 -6.00
C ASP A 46 -6.71 18.23 -4.60
N PRO A 47 -7.85 18.76 -4.12
CA PRO A 47 -8.37 18.44 -2.80
C PRO A 47 -8.85 16.98 -2.68
N GLY A 48 -8.93 16.23 -3.78
CA GLY A 48 -9.23 14.79 -3.80
C GLY A 48 -7.99 13.91 -4.02
N ALA A 49 -6.79 14.45 -3.78
CA ALA A 49 -5.55 13.69 -3.89
C ALA A 49 -5.41 12.65 -2.76
N GLN A 50 -5.38 11.36 -3.12
CA GLN A 50 -5.19 10.26 -2.17
C GLN A 50 -3.79 9.67 -2.29
N LEU A 51 -3.09 9.48 -1.18
CA LEU A 51 -1.78 8.82 -1.17
C LEU A 51 -1.97 7.30 -1.32
N LEU A 52 -1.34 6.70 -2.33
CA LEU A 52 -1.43 5.27 -2.64
C LEU A 52 -0.26 4.45 -2.08
N ASP A 53 0.97 4.97 -2.13
CA ASP A 53 2.18 4.24 -1.73
C ASP A 53 3.32 5.21 -1.43
N VAL A 54 4.27 4.83 -0.57
CA VAL A 54 5.52 5.56 -0.32
C VAL A 54 6.69 4.59 -0.21
N ARG A 55 7.79 4.85 -0.91
CA ARG A 55 9.02 4.05 -0.85
C ARG A 55 10.24 4.92 -0.68
N VAL A 56 11.19 4.42 0.09
CA VAL A 56 12.49 5.07 0.25
C VAL A 56 13.56 4.16 -0.32
N SER A 57 14.38 4.72 -1.19
CA SER A 57 15.54 4.06 -1.78
C SER A 57 16.79 4.92 -1.55
N GLY A 58 17.97 4.37 -1.84
CA GLY A 58 19.24 5.10 -1.73
C GLY A 58 20.13 4.68 -0.56
N ARG A 59 21.31 5.30 -0.47
CA ARG A 59 22.34 4.98 0.54
C ARG A 59 22.20 5.86 1.78
N PRO A 60 22.77 5.49 2.94
CA PRO A 60 22.91 6.41 4.06
C PRO A 60 23.55 7.73 3.60
N GLY A 61 22.85 8.86 3.80
CA GLY A 61 23.29 10.20 3.37
C GLY A 61 22.79 10.67 2.01
N ARG A 62 22.17 9.80 1.19
CA ARG A 62 21.54 10.17 -0.09
C ARG A 62 20.34 9.27 -0.34
N ARG A 63 19.23 9.60 0.31
CA ARG A 63 17.97 8.86 0.19
C ARG A 63 17.14 9.46 -0.92
N THR A 64 16.15 8.73 -1.39
CA THR A 64 15.15 9.16 -2.33
C THR A 64 13.85 8.52 -1.91
N VAL A 65 13.00 9.30 -1.27
CA VAL A 65 11.61 8.96 -1.06
C VAL A 65 10.84 9.14 -2.37
N THR A 66 9.89 8.26 -2.63
CA THR A 66 9.01 8.28 -3.78
C THR A 66 7.61 8.02 -3.24
N SER A 67 6.61 8.82 -3.59
CA SER A 67 5.23 8.65 -3.13
C SER A 67 4.29 8.59 -4.32
N ALA A 68 3.40 7.60 -4.41
CA ALA A 68 2.38 7.51 -5.43
C ALA A 68 1.05 8.06 -4.92
N TRP A 69 0.31 8.76 -5.78
CA TRP A 69 -0.94 9.44 -5.47
C TRP A 69 -2.01 9.13 -6.52
N LEU A 70 -3.28 9.17 -6.13
CA LEU A 70 -4.46 9.14 -6.98
C LEU A 70 -5.11 10.52 -6.99
N LEU A 71 -5.39 11.04 -8.18
CA LEU A 71 -5.99 12.35 -8.45
C LEU A 71 -7.26 12.11 -9.29
N GLY A 72 -8.37 11.82 -8.62
CA GLY A 72 -9.58 11.28 -9.25
C GLY A 72 -9.31 9.94 -9.94
N ARG A 73 -9.20 9.94 -11.28
CA ARG A 73 -8.86 8.73 -12.08
C ARG A 73 -7.40 8.68 -12.52
N ARG A 74 -6.60 9.71 -12.22
CA ARG A 74 -5.21 9.85 -12.66
C ARG A 74 -4.27 9.44 -11.53
N ARG A 75 -3.07 8.97 -11.85
CA ARG A 75 -2.04 8.64 -10.84
C ARG A 75 -0.84 9.56 -11.00
N ALA A 76 -0.32 10.05 -9.88
CA ALA A 76 0.90 10.86 -9.82
C ALA A 76 1.94 10.19 -8.95
N ILE A 77 3.22 10.53 -9.14
CA ILE A 77 4.30 10.10 -8.25
C ILE A 77 5.14 11.33 -7.92
N ALA A 78 5.47 11.52 -6.64
CA ALA A 78 6.42 12.51 -6.16
C ALA A 78 7.71 11.82 -5.74
N SER A 79 8.83 12.54 -5.73
CA SER A 79 10.06 12.07 -5.13
C SER A 79 10.72 13.17 -4.29
N SER A 80 11.50 12.79 -3.29
CA SER A 80 12.26 13.72 -2.45
C SER A 80 13.54 13.05 -2.01
N ASP A 81 14.67 13.71 -2.09
CA ASP A 81 15.97 13.14 -1.71
C ASP A 81 16.51 13.58 -0.35
N ASP A 82 15.73 14.38 0.39
CA ASP A 82 16.10 14.94 1.69
C ASP A 82 15.15 14.52 2.83
N GLY A 83 14.41 13.43 2.63
CA GLY A 83 13.44 12.96 3.61
C GLY A 83 12.18 13.85 3.68
N PHE A 84 11.78 14.43 2.54
CA PHE A 84 10.64 15.34 2.36
C PHE A 84 10.79 16.69 3.07
N ALA A 85 12.01 17.14 3.34
CA ALA A 85 12.23 18.53 3.75
C ALA A 85 12.04 19.49 2.55
N THR A 86 12.36 19.02 1.35
CA THR A 86 12.07 19.63 0.05
C THR A 86 11.61 18.50 -0.88
N THR A 87 10.40 18.64 -1.43
CA THR A 87 9.82 17.62 -2.30
C THR A 87 9.95 18.05 -3.74
N THR A 88 10.73 17.31 -4.53
CA THR A 88 10.90 17.57 -5.96
C THR A 88 10.07 16.58 -6.75
N TYR A 89 8.86 16.99 -7.10
CA TYR A 89 7.93 16.14 -7.83
C TYR A 89 8.41 15.95 -9.28
N VAL A 90 8.72 14.70 -9.64
CA VAL A 90 9.15 14.36 -11.01
C VAL A 90 8.01 13.65 -11.73
N ARG A 91 7.63 14.16 -12.89
CA ARG A 91 6.55 13.61 -13.70
C ARG A 91 6.90 12.22 -14.21
N TRP A 92 6.10 11.21 -13.84
CA TRP A 92 6.28 9.83 -14.31
C TRP A 92 5.19 9.42 -15.28
N SER A 93 5.53 8.56 -16.24
CA SER A 93 4.54 7.96 -17.14
C SER A 93 3.63 6.96 -16.39
N THR A 94 2.40 6.77 -16.86
CA THR A 94 1.46 5.75 -16.32
C THR A 94 2.08 4.36 -16.24
N ARG A 95 2.94 4.00 -17.20
CA ARG A 95 3.68 2.72 -17.22
C ARG A 95 4.68 2.64 -16.06
N THR A 96 5.39 3.73 -15.76
CA THR A 96 6.32 3.80 -14.63
C THR A 96 5.58 3.68 -13.30
N ALA A 97 4.44 4.36 -13.17
CA ALA A 97 3.60 4.28 -11.96
C ALA A 97 3.02 2.87 -11.73
N ARG A 98 2.55 2.19 -12.80
CA ARG A 98 2.12 0.78 -12.69
C ARG A 98 3.27 -0.15 -12.29
N ARG A 99 4.46 0.01 -12.89
CA ARG A 99 5.64 -0.80 -12.51
C ARG A 99 6.09 -0.54 -11.08
N TYR A 100 5.99 0.70 -10.63
CA TYR A 100 6.26 1.06 -9.25
C TYR A 100 5.29 0.30 -8.34
N LEU A 101 4.00 0.56 -8.44
CA LEU A 101 2.96 -0.07 -7.61
C LEU A 101 2.93 -1.62 -7.70
N ALA A 102 3.32 -2.20 -8.84
CA ALA A 102 3.34 -3.64 -9.03
C ALA A 102 4.57 -4.35 -8.43
N ARG A 103 5.61 -3.62 -7.99
CA ARG A 103 6.71 -4.25 -7.24
C ARG A 103 6.23 -4.58 -5.83
N PRO A 104 6.28 -5.85 -5.40
CA PRO A 104 6.15 -6.19 -3.98
C PRO A 104 7.16 -5.35 -3.19
N GLN A 105 6.83 -4.95 -1.97
CA GLN A 105 7.83 -4.40 -1.05
C GLN A 105 9.09 -5.27 -1.12
N ASP A 106 10.22 -4.67 -1.52
CA ASP A 106 11.50 -5.34 -1.79
C ASP A 106 12.04 -6.15 -0.58
N ALA A 107 11.34 -6.10 0.56
CA ALA A 107 11.55 -6.93 1.74
C ALA A 107 11.71 -8.42 1.39
N ARG A 108 10.78 -9.02 0.63
CA ARG A 108 10.87 -10.46 0.30
C ARG A 108 12.08 -10.82 -0.55
N SER A 109 12.43 -9.97 -1.52
CA SER A 109 13.59 -10.18 -2.38
C SER A 109 14.92 -10.01 -1.62
N ALA A 110 14.93 -9.25 -0.53
CA ALA A 110 16.14 -8.97 0.24
C ALA A 110 16.63 -10.13 1.13
N VAL A 111 15.77 -11.11 1.47
CA VAL A 111 16.10 -12.17 2.45
C VAL A 111 16.29 -13.55 1.81
N GLY A 112 16.07 -13.67 0.48
CA GLY A 112 16.17 -14.95 -0.23
C GLY A 112 14.99 -15.88 0.06
N GLY A 113 14.66 -16.78 -0.86
CA GLY A 113 13.41 -17.58 -0.86
C GLY A 113 13.22 -18.61 0.27
N ARG A 114 13.93 -18.48 1.40
CA ARG A 114 13.68 -19.27 2.61
C ARG A 114 12.84 -18.42 3.55
N PHE A 115 11.54 -18.69 3.55
CA PHE A 115 10.56 -18.03 4.40
C PHE A 115 10.57 -18.60 5.83
N GLY A 116 10.23 -17.79 6.81
CA GLY A 116 10.24 -18.19 8.22
C GLY A 116 9.07 -19.10 8.64
N MET A 117 8.04 -19.22 7.79
CA MET A 117 6.77 -19.87 8.14
C MET A 117 6.26 -20.79 7.03
N ALA A 118 6.58 -22.08 7.16
CA ALA A 118 6.05 -23.10 6.26
C ALA A 118 4.56 -23.36 6.57
N GLY A 119 3.73 -23.43 5.52
CA GLY A 119 2.31 -23.78 5.64
C GLY A 119 1.37 -22.62 6.01
N LEU A 120 1.89 -21.43 6.30
CA LEU A 120 1.08 -20.25 6.61
C LEU A 120 1.03 -19.28 5.43
N LEU A 121 -0.06 -18.51 5.35
CA LEU A 121 -0.05 -17.30 4.54
C LEU A 121 0.77 -16.24 5.26
N ALA A 122 1.96 -15.99 4.74
CA ALA A 122 2.85 -14.97 5.26
C ALA A 122 2.59 -13.61 4.60
N TRP A 123 2.78 -12.54 5.35
CA TRP A 123 2.85 -11.17 4.87
C TRP A 123 4.11 -10.48 5.42
N ALA A 124 4.91 -9.87 4.55
CA ALA A 124 6.19 -9.29 4.93
C ALA A 124 6.02 -7.86 5.44
N VAL A 125 6.74 -7.54 6.52
CA VAL A 125 6.71 -6.24 7.20
C VAL A 125 8.12 -5.64 7.23
N PRO A 126 8.30 -4.37 6.83
CA PRO A 126 9.61 -3.74 6.80
C PRO A 126 10.10 -3.29 8.18
N TYR A 127 11.42 -3.28 8.37
CA TYR A 127 12.09 -2.59 9.48
C TYR A 127 12.38 -1.13 9.11
N VAL A 128 11.99 -0.17 9.94
CA VAL A 128 12.31 1.25 9.69
C VAL A 128 13.75 1.63 10.03
N ALA A 129 14.39 0.99 11.00
CA ALA A 129 15.81 1.19 11.24
C ALA A 129 16.51 -0.15 11.35
N SER A 130 17.26 -0.53 10.32
CA SER A 130 18.25 -1.59 10.43
C SER A 130 19.59 -1.06 9.93
N PRO A 131 20.49 -0.64 10.83
CA PRO A 131 21.88 -0.48 10.44
C PRO A 131 22.42 -1.84 10.01
N GLY A 132 22.94 -1.92 8.78
CA GLY A 132 23.53 -3.14 8.22
C GLY A 132 22.63 -3.86 7.22
N ARG A 133 22.44 -5.17 7.39
CA ARG A 133 21.69 -6.01 6.45
C ARG A 133 20.18 -5.69 6.51
N PRO A 134 19.46 -5.80 5.38
CA PRO A 134 18.01 -5.73 5.39
C PRO A 134 17.44 -6.75 6.37
N ARG A 135 16.66 -6.28 7.34
CA ARG A 135 15.85 -7.14 8.20
C ARG A 135 14.40 -7.07 7.74
N VAL A 136 13.73 -8.20 7.84
CA VAL A 136 12.33 -8.36 7.47
C VAL A 136 11.64 -9.15 8.56
N ALA A 137 10.41 -8.76 8.85
CA ALA A 137 9.48 -9.53 9.64
C ALA A 137 8.44 -10.17 8.73
N GLU A 138 7.88 -11.28 9.14
CA GLU A 138 6.75 -11.90 8.48
C GLU A 138 5.65 -12.15 9.51
N LEU A 139 4.41 -11.86 9.15
CA LEU A 139 3.21 -12.19 9.92
C LEU A 139 2.52 -13.36 9.23
N GLY A 140 2.24 -14.43 9.98
CA GLY A 140 1.65 -15.66 9.47
C GLY A 140 0.24 -15.84 10.00
N GLY A 141 -0.69 -16.15 9.11
CA GLY A 141 -2.03 -16.61 9.48
C GLY A 141 -2.39 -17.89 8.72
N GLY A 142 -3.29 -18.67 9.31
CA GLY A 142 -3.90 -19.84 8.69
C GLY A 142 -5.15 -19.48 7.89
N ASP A 143 -5.79 -20.50 7.33
CA ASP A 143 -7.08 -20.42 6.63
C ASP A 143 -7.16 -19.37 5.50
N GLY A 144 -6.03 -19.14 4.83
CA GLY A 144 -5.98 -18.34 3.61
C GLY A 144 -5.97 -16.82 3.82
N ALA A 145 -5.79 -16.34 5.05
CA ALA A 145 -5.63 -14.92 5.34
C ALA A 145 -4.61 -14.66 6.47
N THR A 146 -3.97 -13.49 6.46
CA THR A 146 -3.12 -13.03 7.56
C THR A 146 -3.94 -12.12 8.45
N LEU A 147 -4.63 -12.68 9.44
CA LEU A 147 -5.49 -11.96 10.36
C LEU A 147 -4.85 -11.83 11.75
N PHE A 148 -5.21 -10.77 12.47
CA PHE A 148 -4.81 -10.54 13.85
C PHE A 148 -5.83 -11.17 14.85
N PRO A 149 -5.39 -11.78 15.98
CA PRO A 149 -4.01 -12.13 16.27
C PRO A 149 -3.48 -13.17 15.29
N PHE A 150 -2.19 -13.04 14.97
CA PHE A 150 -1.48 -13.93 14.05
C PHE A 150 -1.36 -15.33 14.64
N GLU A 151 -1.09 -16.34 13.80
CA GLU A 151 -0.71 -17.66 14.29
C GLU A 151 0.78 -17.70 14.64
N ALA A 152 1.59 -17.04 13.80
CA ALA A 152 3.02 -16.91 14.05
C ALA A 152 3.54 -15.59 13.50
N VAL A 153 4.66 -15.15 14.07
CA VAL A 153 5.43 -14.03 13.57
C VAL A 153 6.89 -14.43 13.53
N SER A 154 7.56 -14.09 12.43
CA SER A 154 8.97 -14.43 12.22
C SER A 154 9.78 -13.20 11.95
N ARG A 155 11.03 -13.18 12.43
CA ARG A 155 12.00 -12.12 12.13
C ARG A 155 13.29 -12.70 11.61
N SER A 156 13.84 -12.03 10.61
CA SER A 156 15.21 -12.28 10.18
C SER A 156 16.18 -11.35 10.90
N ASP A 157 17.26 -11.92 11.42
CA ASP A 157 18.42 -11.18 11.96
C ASP A 157 19.54 -11.00 10.91
N GLY A 158 19.30 -11.43 9.67
CA GLY A 158 20.27 -11.42 8.56
C GLY A 158 21.17 -12.66 8.49
N TYR A 159 21.05 -13.60 9.42
CA TYR A 159 21.74 -14.90 9.44
C TYR A 159 20.78 -16.08 9.48
N GLY A 160 19.59 -15.89 10.03
CA GLY A 160 18.54 -16.88 10.08
C GLY A 160 17.17 -16.25 10.32
N TRP A 161 16.22 -17.11 10.66
CA TRP A 161 14.87 -16.74 11.06
C TRP A 161 14.62 -17.21 12.48
N ARG A 162 13.98 -16.35 13.27
CA ARG A 162 13.40 -16.71 14.55
C ARG A 162 11.90 -16.51 14.47
N SER A 163 11.14 -17.54 14.83
CA SER A 163 9.68 -17.53 14.82
C SER A 163 9.16 -17.57 16.25
N VAL A 164 8.01 -16.94 16.46
CA VAL A 164 7.24 -16.98 17.70
C VAL A 164 5.81 -17.32 17.32
N GLU A 165 5.28 -18.38 17.92
CA GLU A 165 3.85 -18.66 17.86
C GLU A 165 3.13 -17.65 18.74
N VAL A 166 2.12 -16.99 18.16
CA VAL A 166 1.32 -16.01 18.89
C VAL A 166 0.12 -16.76 19.47
N PRO A 167 -0.13 -16.66 20.80
CA PRO A 167 -1.27 -17.34 21.41
C PRO A 167 -2.57 -16.96 20.71
N LEU A 168 -3.25 -17.97 20.16
CA LEU A 168 -4.57 -17.77 19.60
C LEU A 168 -5.55 -17.52 20.73
N VAL A 169 -6.24 -16.39 20.66
CA VAL A 169 -7.40 -16.10 21.49
C VAL A 169 -8.66 -16.26 20.66
N ASP A 170 -9.69 -16.82 21.28
CA ASP A 170 -11.03 -16.84 20.73
C ASP A 170 -11.57 -15.41 20.67
N GLY A 171 -12.29 -15.08 19.61
CA GLY A 171 -12.90 -13.77 19.44
C GLY A 171 -12.79 -13.24 18.01
N GLU A 172 -12.93 -11.93 17.90
CA GLU A 172 -12.90 -11.23 16.62
C GLU A 172 -11.50 -11.22 16.02
N ARG A 173 -11.44 -11.26 14.69
CA ARG A 173 -10.21 -11.21 13.91
C ARG A 173 -10.05 -9.84 13.27
N GLY A 174 -8.88 -9.25 13.43
CA GLY A 174 -8.53 -7.96 12.85
C GLY A 174 -7.94 -8.13 11.45
N TYR A 175 -8.39 -7.32 10.51
CA TYR A 175 -7.82 -7.23 9.17
C TYR A 175 -6.63 -6.27 9.20
N VAL A 176 -5.48 -6.73 8.70
CA VAL A 176 -4.25 -5.92 8.72
C VAL A 176 -4.14 -5.12 7.44
N SER A 177 -4.07 -3.80 7.57
CA SER A 177 -3.89 -2.87 6.46
C SER A 177 -2.49 -2.27 6.36
N GLY A 178 -1.66 -2.48 7.38
CA GLY A 178 -0.29 -1.99 7.39
C GLY A 178 0.52 -2.47 8.59
N GLY A 179 1.84 -2.34 8.50
CA GLY A 179 2.75 -2.96 9.45
C GLY A 179 4.18 -2.44 9.31
N VAL A 180 4.88 -2.29 10.44
CA VAL A 180 6.27 -1.85 10.47
C VAL A 180 6.96 -2.28 11.76
N VAL A 181 8.23 -2.69 11.68
CA VAL A 181 9.08 -2.91 12.87
C VAL A 181 9.91 -1.67 13.16
N LEU A 182 9.74 -1.12 14.36
CA LEU A 182 10.40 0.07 14.87
C LEU A 182 11.88 -0.16 15.23
N PRO A 183 12.68 0.91 15.43
CA PRO A 183 14.08 0.78 15.83
C PRO A 183 14.29 0.10 17.19
N ASP A 184 13.31 0.21 18.08
CA ASP A 184 13.29 -0.44 19.40
C ASP A 184 12.80 -1.90 19.34
N GLY A 185 12.64 -2.44 18.12
CA GLY A 185 12.24 -3.82 17.87
C GLY A 185 10.76 -4.10 18.06
N ARG A 186 9.93 -3.13 18.46
CA ARG A 186 8.47 -3.31 18.51
C ARG A 186 7.89 -3.40 17.10
N LEU A 187 6.93 -4.30 16.93
CA LEU A 187 6.12 -4.42 15.72
C LEU A 187 4.85 -3.58 15.89
N LEU A 188 4.65 -2.62 15.01
CA LEU A 188 3.37 -1.93 14.84
C LEU A 188 2.57 -2.62 13.73
N VAL A 189 1.28 -2.80 13.96
CA VAL A 189 0.32 -3.22 12.94
C VAL A 189 -0.88 -2.27 12.97
N LEU A 190 -1.45 -2.04 11.80
CA LEU A 190 -2.66 -1.26 11.64
C LEU A 190 -3.83 -2.19 11.34
N LEU A 191 -4.85 -2.11 12.18
CA LEU A 191 -6.08 -2.88 12.05
C LEU A 191 -7.22 -1.92 11.70
N ASP A 192 -7.70 -1.96 10.46
CA ASP A 192 -8.73 -1.04 9.96
C ASP A 192 -10.14 -1.62 10.05
N HIS A 193 -10.27 -2.94 10.16
CA HIS A 193 -11.53 -3.66 10.30
C HIS A 193 -11.43 -4.85 11.25
N TRP A 194 -12.56 -5.23 11.83
CA TRP A 194 -12.73 -6.43 12.64
C TRP A 194 -13.83 -7.33 12.09
N SER A 195 -13.71 -8.65 12.29
CA SER A 195 -14.75 -9.60 11.88
C SER A 195 -16.10 -9.41 12.60
N GLY A 196 -16.12 -8.64 13.70
CA GLY A 196 -17.33 -8.21 14.39
C GLY A 196 -18.01 -7.00 13.76
N ASP A 197 -17.37 -6.28 12.83
CA ASP A 197 -17.98 -5.16 12.10
C ASP A 197 -19.15 -5.71 11.25
N ARG A 198 -20.39 -5.47 11.68
CA ARG A 198 -21.58 -6.05 11.03
C ARG A 198 -22.73 -5.06 10.95
N GLY A 199 -23.37 -5.00 9.78
CA GLY A 199 -24.58 -4.21 9.58
C GLY A 199 -24.41 -2.70 9.83
N GLY A 200 -23.20 -2.16 9.65
CA GLY A 200 -22.89 -0.77 9.96
C GLY A 200 -22.59 -0.49 11.44
N HIS A 201 -22.56 -1.52 12.29
CA HIS A 201 -22.10 -1.41 13.67
C HIS A 201 -20.62 -1.79 13.75
N PRO A 202 -19.73 -0.86 14.13
CA PRO A 202 -18.34 -1.18 14.35
C PRO A 202 -18.18 -2.07 15.59
N SER A 203 -17.19 -2.94 15.54
CA SER A 203 -16.72 -3.71 16.69
C SER A 203 -16.40 -2.79 17.87
N PRO A 204 -16.65 -3.22 19.13
CA PRO A 204 -16.16 -2.51 20.30
C PRO A 204 -14.62 -2.62 20.47
N VAL A 205 -13.96 -3.49 19.70
CA VAL A 205 -12.50 -3.63 19.71
C VAL A 205 -11.87 -2.43 18.98
N TRP A 206 -10.76 -1.94 19.51
CA TRP A 206 -10.07 -0.78 18.95
C TRP A 206 -9.63 -0.97 17.48
N HIS A 207 -10.18 -0.15 16.58
CA HIS A 207 -9.66 0.07 15.22
C HIS A 207 -8.50 1.06 15.26
N GLY A 208 -7.39 0.71 14.63
CA GLY A 208 -6.22 1.58 14.51
C GLY A 208 -4.92 0.86 14.84
N LEU A 209 -3.97 1.60 15.39
CA LEU A 209 -2.65 1.08 15.68
C LEU A 209 -2.67 0.13 16.87
N TRP A 210 -1.99 -0.99 16.70
CA TRP A 210 -1.61 -1.93 17.73
C TRP A 210 -0.10 -2.08 17.73
N ALA A 211 0.49 -2.19 18.91
CA ALA A 211 1.92 -2.38 19.07
C ALA A 211 2.19 -3.66 19.82
N SER A 212 3.20 -4.41 19.40
CA SER A 212 3.77 -5.44 20.25
C SER A 212 4.28 -4.79 21.53
N ARG A 213 4.12 -5.49 22.65
CA ARG A 213 4.61 -5.00 23.94
C ARG A 213 6.13 -4.83 23.89
N ASP A 214 6.80 -5.87 23.41
CA ASP A 214 8.25 -6.02 23.38
C ASP A 214 8.71 -6.53 22.00
N GLU A 215 10.00 -6.85 21.84
CA GLU A 215 10.56 -7.40 20.60
C GLU A 215 10.23 -8.89 20.35
N ASP A 216 9.57 -9.54 21.30
CA ASP A 216 9.20 -10.96 21.20
C ASP A 216 7.93 -11.17 20.36
N TRP A 217 7.13 -10.12 20.18
CA TRP A 217 5.92 -10.07 19.35
C TRP A 217 4.84 -11.09 19.73
N SER A 218 4.92 -11.62 20.95
CA SER A 218 3.98 -12.61 21.47
C SER A 218 2.67 -11.98 21.99
N SER A 219 2.69 -10.67 22.25
CA SER A 219 1.55 -9.93 22.80
C SER A 219 1.47 -8.51 22.24
N TYR A 220 0.25 -7.99 22.14
CA TYR A 220 -0.05 -6.69 21.53
C TYR A 220 -1.04 -5.90 22.37
N ALA A 221 -0.95 -4.59 22.29
CA ALA A 221 -1.90 -3.68 22.91
C ALA A 221 -2.31 -2.56 21.95
N PRO A 222 -3.52 -1.99 22.11
CA PRO A 222 -3.92 -0.78 21.43
C PRO A 222 -2.91 0.33 21.66
N LEU A 223 -2.44 0.95 20.58
CA LEU A 223 -1.60 2.12 20.63
C LEU A 223 -2.39 3.32 20.11
N ARG A 224 -2.66 4.29 20.98
CA ARG A 224 -3.29 5.54 20.58
C ARG A 224 -2.21 6.54 20.15
N PRO A 225 -2.06 6.84 18.86
CA PRO A 225 -1.04 7.78 18.40
C PRO A 225 -1.30 9.16 18.99
N HIS A 226 -0.25 9.81 19.49
CA HIS A 226 -0.32 11.20 19.88
C HIS A 226 0.04 12.08 18.70
N VAL A 227 -0.97 12.74 18.12
CA VAL A 227 -0.83 13.70 17.04
C VAL A 227 -1.23 15.08 17.54
N PRO A 228 -0.29 16.03 17.66
CA PRO A 228 -0.61 17.38 18.11
C PRO A 228 -1.62 18.07 17.19
N GLY A 229 -2.71 18.58 17.77
CA GLY A 229 -3.73 19.33 17.03
C GLY A 229 -4.63 18.50 16.13
N GLN A 230 -4.58 17.16 16.21
CA GLN A 230 -5.53 16.31 15.51
C GLN A 230 -6.90 16.40 16.18
N GLU A 231 -7.92 16.68 15.36
CA GLU A 231 -9.30 16.52 15.80
C GLU A 231 -9.62 15.02 16.00
N PRO A 232 -10.50 14.68 16.96
CA PRO A 232 -10.97 13.31 17.09
C PRO A 232 -11.52 12.80 15.75
N ALA A 233 -11.20 11.54 15.42
CA ALA A 233 -11.79 10.90 14.27
C ALA A 233 -13.32 10.89 14.43
N PRO A 234 -14.09 11.19 13.37
CA PRO A 234 -15.51 10.89 13.35
C PRO A 234 -15.73 9.41 13.69
N GLU A 235 -16.85 9.09 14.34
CA GLU A 235 -17.18 7.71 14.68
C GLU A 235 -17.13 6.82 13.42
N GLY A 236 -16.40 5.71 13.51
CA GLY A 236 -16.17 4.80 12.37
C GLY A 236 -15.09 5.24 11.37
N SER A 237 -14.45 6.40 11.56
CA SER A 237 -13.29 6.80 10.76
C SER A 237 -12.01 6.20 11.34
N THR A 238 -11.22 5.52 10.49
CA THR A 238 -10.02 4.81 10.90
C THR A 238 -8.79 5.31 10.15
N TRP A 239 -7.62 4.89 10.61
CA TRP A 239 -6.39 5.06 9.86
C TRP A 239 -6.39 4.13 8.65
N THR A 240 -5.92 4.62 7.52
CA THR A 240 -6.09 3.96 6.21
C THR A 240 -4.83 3.23 5.74
N GLY A 241 -3.68 3.50 6.36
CA GLY A 241 -2.43 2.89 5.95
C GLY A 241 -1.30 3.09 6.95
N LEU A 242 -0.46 2.06 7.08
CA LEU A 242 0.77 2.09 7.88
C LEU A 242 1.91 1.52 7.04
N SER A 243 2.99 2.29 6.90
CA SER A 243 4.19 1.89 6.17
C SER A 243 5.45 2.40 6.86
N GLY A 244 6.60 1.94 6.39
CA GLY A 244 7.89 2.25 6.99
C GLY A 244 8.99 2.37 5.96
N ALA A 245 9.89 3.33 6.19
CA ALA A 245 11.10 3.51 5.41
C ALA A 245 12.35 3.18 6.23
N SER A 246 13.20 2.32 5.68
CA SER A 246 14.49 1.96 6.29
C SER A 246 15.49 3.12 6.25
N GLY A 247 16.24 3.32 7.36
CA GLY A 247 17.31 4.31 7.43
C GLY A 247 17.95 4.48 8.81
N ARG A 248 19.05 5.29 8.88
CA ARG A 248 19.74 5.73 10.11
C ARG A 248 18.78 6.19 11.21
N ASP A 249 17.73 6.89 10.81
CA ASP A 249 16.74 7.49 11.71
C ASP A 249 15.32 6.96 11.44
N GLY A 250 15.22 5.73 10.90
CA GLY A 250 13.98 5.06 10.45
C GLY A 250 12.63 5.70 10.77
N VAL A 251 11.79 5.86 9.75
CA VAL A 251 10.53 6.61 9.88
C VAL A 251 9.34 5.75 9.47
N ALA A 252 8.37 5.63 10.38
CA ALA A 252 7.05 5.09 10.12
C ALA A 252 6.11 6.20 9.61
N TRP A 253 5.18 5.80 8.76
CA TRP A 253 4.19 6.63 8.08
C TRP A 253 2.80 6.09 8.39
N LEU A 254 1.89 6.99 8.73
CA LEU A 254 0.50 6.66 9.03
C LEU A 254 -0.39 7.59 8.21
N THR A 255 -1.35 7.04 7.49
CA THR A 255 -2.36 7.82 6.78
C THR A 255 -3.70 7.76 7.52
N SER A 256 -4.38 8.89 7.64
CA SER A 256 -5.72 8.98 8.23
C SER A 256 -6.82 8.89 7.17
N TRP A 257 -8.06 8.85 7.65
CA TRP A 257 -9.29 8.89 6.86
C TRP A 257 -9.48 10.17 6.04
N ASP A 258 -8.85 11.28 6.47
CA ASP A 258 -8.90 12.58 5.78
C ASP A 258 -7.64 12.82 4.92
N ASP A 259 -7.01 11.74 4.47
CA ASP A 259 -5.85 11.73 3.57
C ASP A 259 -4.61 12.48 4.10
N ARG A 260 -4.58 12.80 5.40
CA ARG A 260 -3.39 13.36 6.03
C ARG A 260 -2.34 12.29 6.27
N VAL A 261 -1.09 12.73 6.19
CA VAL A 261 0.07 11.86 6.38
C VAL A 261 0.78 12.26 7.64
N TYR A 262 1.05 11.30 8.51
CA TYR A 262 1.80 11.50 9.74
C TYR A 262 3.07 10.67 9.71
N VAL A 263 4.12 11.21 10.30
CA VAL A 263 5.40 10.51 10.42
C VAL A 263 5.82 10.38 11.87
N SER A 264 6.43 9.25 12.20
CA SER A 264 6.97 8.98 13.52
C SER A 264 8.28 8.20 13.45
N ARG A 265 9.15 8.41 14.44
CA ARG A 265 10.37 7.62 14.65
C ARG A 265 10.24 6.59 15.77
N ASP A 266 9.29 6.80 16.67
CA ASP A 266 9.07 6.01 17.89
C ASP A 266 7.72 5.27 17.90
N GLY A 267 6.89 5.50 16.87
CA GLY A 267 5.55 4.94 16.74
C GLY A 267 4.51 5.57 17.67
N VAL A 268 4.90 6.48 18.57
CA VAL A 268 4.04 7.03 19.61
C VAL A 268 3.74 8.50 19.34
N ARG A 269 4.77 9.28 19.01
CA ARG A 269 4.68 10.69 18.69
C ARG A 269 4.67 10.85 17.18
N TRP A 270 3.56 11.35 16.69
CA TRP A 270 3.30 11.51 15.27
C TRP A 270 3.23 12.99 14.94
N ARG A 271 3.88 13.39 13.86
CA ARG A 271 3.80 14.76 13.33
C ARG A 271 3.16 14.73 11.97
N GLU A 272 2.22 15.63 11.74
CA GLU A 272 1.62 15.84 10.43
C GLU A 272 2.70 16.29 9.44
N MET A 273 2.76 15.61 8.29
CA MET A 273 3.54 16.07 7.15
C MET A 273 2.68 17.02 6.34
N ARG A 274 3.04 18.31 6.36
CA ARG A 274 2.40 19.32 5.52
C ARG A 274 3.10 19.39 4.18
N VAL A 275 2.34 19.16 3.12
CA VAL A 275 2.78 19.44 1.76
C VAL A 275 2.76 20.96 1.57
N ARG A 276 3.90 21.54 1.17
CA ARG A 276 4.01 22.96 0.81
C ARG A 276 3.91 23.12 -0.70
#